data_AF-A0A958GQ07-F1
#
_entry.id   AF-A0A958GQ07-F1
#
_cell.length_a   1.000
_cell.length_b   1.000
_cell.length_c   1.000
_cell.angle_alpha   90.00
_cell.angle_beta   90.00
_cell.angle_gamma   90.00
#
_symmetry.space_group_name_H-M   'P 1'
#
loop_
_entity.id
_entity.type
_entity.pdbx_description
1 polymer ?
#
loop_
_entity_poly.entity_id
_entity_poly.type
_entity_poly.pdbx_seq_one_letter_code
_entity_poly.pdbx_strand_id
1 'polypeptide(L)'
;MKKIVIKRLFQSFVELDRAIASAKAALLSREDRPNELLERIKTYEQILDKQRSLATSLCGHASLGNWNEVARHIKLINGLSFMIRDDAREILAGASKPTPTEERAAMLC
;
A
#
# COMPACT_ATOMS: atom_id res chain seq x y z
N MET A 1 -23.49 10.04 9.41
CA MET A 1 -22.60 10.06 8.22
C MET A 1 -21.10 10.07 8.56
N LYS A 2 -20.59 11.03 9.35
CA LYS A 2 -19.13 11.19 9.62
C LYS A 2 -18.44 9.95 10.26
N LYS A 3 -19.10 9.28 11.22
CA LYS A 3 -18.59 8.05 11.85
C LYS A 3 -18.40 6.87 10.87
N ILE A 4 -19.23 6.80 9.82
CA ILE A 4 -19.18 5.71 8.83
C ILE A 4 -17.93 5.86 7.95
N VAL A 5 -17.57 7.09 7.58
CA VAL A 5 -16.37 7.37 6.77
C VAL A 5 -15.10 7.00 7.52
N ILE A 6 -15.00 7.38 8.80
CA ILE A 6 -13.84 7.03 9.64
C ILE A 6 -13.73 5.51 9.81
N LYS A 7 -14.86 4.82 10.05
CA LYS A 7 -14.85 3.35 10.13
C LYS A 7 -14.36 2.70 8.83
N ARG A 8 -14.83 3.17 7.67
CA ARG A 8 -14.39 2.69 6.36
C ARG A 8 -12.91 2.95 6.12
N LEU A 9 -12.39 4.09 6.58
CA LEU A 9 -10.97 4.40 6.50
C LEU A 9 -10.12 3.37 7.26
N PHE A 10 -10.42 3.12 8.54
CA PHE A 10 -9.69 2.11 9.31
C PHE A 10 -9.85 0.70 8.74
N GLN A 11 -11.02 0.36 8.21
CA GLN A 11 -11.23 -0.91 7.51
C GLN A 11 -10.30 -1.04 6.30
N SER A 12 -10.13 0.02 5.50
CA SER A 12 -9.22 0.02 4.35
C SER A 12 -7.76 -0.19 4.77
N PHE A 13 -7.35 0.30 5.93
CA PHE A 13 -6.01 0.04 6.47
C PHE A 13 -5.81 -1.43 6.85
N VAL A 14 -6.84 -2.09 7.40
CA VAL A 14 -6.77 -3.53 7.71
C VAL A 14 -6.65 -4.35 6.42
N GLU A 15 -7.39 -3.97 5.39
CA GLU A 15 -7.30 -4.64 4.09
C GLU A 15 -5.93 -4.44 3.43
N LEU A 16 -5.39 -3.22 3.49
CA LEU A 16 -4.06 -2.91 2.98
C LEU A 16 -2.96 -3.65 3.77
N ASP A 17 -3.06 -3.71 5.09
CA ASP A 17 -2.14 -4.48 5.95
C ASP A 17 -2.09 -5.95 5.56
N ARG A 18 -3.25 -6.57 5.37
CA ARG A 18 -3.36 -7.97 4.93
C ARG A 18 -2.75 -8.18 3.55
N ALA A 19 -2.98 -7.25 2.62
CA ALA A 19 -2.41 -7.33 1.28
C ALA A 19 -0.86 -7.23 1.32
N ILE A 20 -0.32 -6.29 2.09
CA ILE A 20 1.13 -6.12 2.29
C ILE A 20 1.74 -7.38 2.92
N ALA A 21 1.14 -7.90 3.98
CA ALA A 21 1.60 -9.12 4.66
C ALA A 21 1.58 -10.34 3.72
N SER A 22 0.52 -10.49 2.92
CA SER A 22 0.39 -11.58 1.95
C SER A 22 1.44 -11.48 0.85
N ALA A 23 1.68 -10.28 0.31
CA ALA A 23 2.71 -10.04 -0.69
C ALA A 23 4.12 -10.33 -0.15
N LYS A 24 4.40 -9.92 1.10
CA LYS A 24 5.65 -10.21 1.80
C LYS A 24 5.87 -11.71 1.96
N ALA A 25 4.86 -12.43 2.43
CA ALA A 25 4.93 -13.88 2.60
C ALA A 25 5.19 -14.61 1.27
N ALA A 26 4.47 -14.23 0.21
CA ALA A 26 4.65 -14.80 -1.13
C ALA A 26 6.04 -14.52 -1.71
N LEU A 27 6.62 -13.34 -1.45
CA LEU A 27 7.96 -13.00 -1.90
C LEU A 27 9.03 -13.78 -1.13
N LEU A 28 8.85 -13.95 0.18
CA LEU A 28 9.77 -14.71 1.03
C LEU A 28 9.79 -16.21 0.71
N SER A 29 8.71 -16.76 0.15
CA SER A 29 8.63 -18.17 -0.25
C SER A 29 9.28 -18.47 -1.61
N ARG A 30 9.70 -17.46 -2.38
CA ARG A 30 10.39 -17.67 -3.65
C ARG A 30 11.86 -18.03 -3.40
N GLU A 31 12.46 -18.85 -4.27
CA GLU A 31 13.91 -19.09 -4.25
C GLU A 31 14.68 -17.88 -4.76
N ASP A 32 14.22 -17.30 -5.88
CA ASP A 32 14.70 -16.03 -6.42
C ASP A 32 13.98 -14.86 -5.72
N ARG A 33 14.62 -14.33 -4.67
CA ARG A 33 14.09 -13.26 -3.81
C ARG A 33 14.74 -11.93 -4.16
N PRO A 34 14.10 -11.08 -4.99
CA PRO A 34 14.62 -9.75 -5.27
C PRO A 34 14.54 -8.88 -4.01
N ASN A 35 15.70 -8.57 -3.42
CA ASN A 35 15.82 -7.73 -2.23
C ASN A 35 15.16 -6.35 -2.41
N GLU A 36 15.19 -5.80 -3.63
CA GLU A 36 14.57 -4.53 -3.96
C GLU A 36 13.05 -4.55 -3.72
N LEU A 37 12.35 -5.63 -4.08
CA LEU A 37 10.91 -5.75 -3.84
C LEU A 37 10.59 -5.90 -2.34
N LEU A 38 11.46 -6.56 -1.57
CA LEU A 38 11.32 -6.65 -0.12
C LEU A 38 11.44 -5.27 0.55
N GLU A 39 12.40 -4.44 0.12
CA GLU A 39 12.53 -3.07 0.62
C GLU A 39 11.37 -2.16 0.21
N ARG A 40 10.80 -2.35 -0.99
CA ARG A 40 9.56 -1.66 -1.40
C ARG A 40 8.38 -2.05 -0.51
N ILE A 41 8.18 -3.34 -0.25
CA ILE A 41 7.15 -3.83 0.68
C ILE A 41 7.33 -3.25 2.08
N LYS A 42 8.55 -3.20 2.60
CA LYS A 42 8.87 -2.58 3.89
C LYS A 42 8.53 -1.08 3.90
N THR A 43 8.74 -0.40 2.78
CA THR A 43 8.32 1.00 2.62
C THR A 43 6.80 1.14 2.70
N TYR A 44 6.03 0.18 2.15
CA TYR A 44 4.56 0.18 2.29
C TYR A 44 4.13 0.01 3.76
N GLU A 45 4.79 -0.87 4.52
CA GLU A 45 4.53 -1.04 5.97
C GLU A 45 4.72 0.30 6.71
N GLN A 46 5.81 1.02 6.45
CA GLN A 46 6.09 2.32 7.05
C GLN A 46 5.08 3.40 6.65
N ILE A 47 4.63 3.40 5.39
CA ILE A 47 3.61 4.33 4.91
C ILE A 47 2.28 4.04 5.61
N LEU A 48 1.89 2.77 5.73
CA LEU A 48 0.66 2.37 6.41
C LEU A 48 0.65 2.80 7.88
N ASP A 49 1.78 2.67 8.59
CA ASP A 49 1.90 3.16 9.97
C ASP A 49 1.74 4.67 10.07
N LYS A 50 2.29 5.43 9.12
CA LYS A 50 2.06 6.88 9.02
C LYS A 50 0.58 7.20 8.76
N GLN A 51 -0.10 6.45 7.90
CA GLN A 51 -1.53 6.63 7.65
C GLN A 51 -2.39 6.37 8.89
N ARG A 52 -2.06 5.33 9.67
CA ARG A 52 -2.71 5.03 10.95
C ARG A 52 -2.53 6.17 11.95
N SER A 53 -1.31 6.68 12.09
CA SER A 53 -1.01 7.83 12.96
C SER A 53 -1.83 9.07 12.55
N LEU A 54 -1.85 9.39 11.25
CA LEU A 54 -2.65 10.50 10.73
C LEU A 54 -4.16 10.32 10.96
N ALA A 55 -4.68 9.10 10.81
CA ALA A 55 -6.09 8.83 11.04
C ALA A 55 -6.48 8.95 12.52
N THR A 56 -5.59 8.59 13.44
CA THR A 56 -5.77 8.81 14.89
C THR A 56 -5.82 10.31 15.19
N SER A 57 -4.88 11.10 14.67
CA SER A 57 -4.88 12.56 14.82
C SER A 57 -6.12 13.22 14.21
N LEU A 58 -6.56 12.73 13.04
CA LEU A 58 -7.80 13.16 12.39
C LEU A 58 -9.01 12.96 13.30
N CYS A 59 -9.10 11.85 14.03
CA CYS A 59 -10.20 11.60 14.98
C CYS A 59 -10.18 12.61 16.13
N GLY A 60 -9.00 12.97 16.63
CA GLY A 60 -8.82 14.04 17.61
C GLY A 60 -9.31 15.39 17.09
N HIS A 61 -8.84 15.82 15.92
CA HIS A 61 -9.26 17.08 15.30
C HIS A 61 -10.76 17.12 14.98
N ALA A 62 -11.34 16.01 14.54
CA ALA A 62 -12.78 15.90 14.28
C ALA A 62 -13.61 16.07 15.57
N SER A 63 -13.12 15.55 16.69
CA SER A 63 -13.79 15.66 18.00
C SER A 63 -13.74 17.10 18.54
N LEU A 64 -12.69 17.85 18.22
CA LEU A 64 -12.52 19.26 18.57
C LEU A 64 -13.20 20.22 17.56
N GLY A 65 -13.81 19.71 16.49
CA GLY A 65 -14.41 20.53 15.44
C GLY A 65 -13.41 21.27 14.55
N ASN A 66 -12.11 20.91 14.58
CA ASN A 66 -11.07 21.51 13.75
C ASN A 66 -11.11 20.92 12.32
N TRP A 67 -12.08 21.36 11.52
CA TRP A 67 -12.33 20.81 10.18
C TRP A 67 -11.21 21.11 9.16
N ASN A 68 -10.45 22.18 9.36
CA ASN A 68 -9.29 22.50 8.53
C ASN A 68 -8.21 21.42 8.67
N GLU A 69 -7.90 21.03 9.91
CA GLU A 69 -6.94 19.96 10.17
C GLU A 69 -7.46 18.59 9.72
N VAL A 70 -8.75 18.31 9.89
CA VAL A 70 -9.38 17.09 9.35
C VAL A 70 -9.16 17.02 7.82
N ALA A 71 -9.45 18.09 7.09
CA ALA A 71 -9.26 18.14 5.64
C ALA A 71 -7.79 17.95 5.24
N ARG A 72 -6.85 18.54 5.99
CA ARG A 72 -5.41 18.36 5.78
C ARG A 72 -4.99 16.90 5.94
N HIS A 73 -5.43 16.25 7.01
CA HIS A 73 -5.10 14.84 7.27
C HIS A 73 -5.68 13.91 6.21
N ILE A 74 -6.91 14.15 5.74
CA ILE A 74 -7.50 13.37 4.62
C ILE A 74 -6.62 13.46 3.37
N LYS A 75 -6.15 14.67 3.01
CA LYS A 75 -5.27 14.86 1.84
C LYS A 75 -3.96 14.08 1.98
N LEU A 76 -3.34 14.13 3.15
CA LEU A 76 -2.09 13.41 3.43
C LEU A 76 -2.30 11.88 3.33
N ILE A 77 -3.36 11.36 3.95
CA ILE A 77 -3.69 9.94 3.90
C ILE A 77 -3.92 9.48 2.45
N ASN A 78 -4.68 10.25 1.67
CA ASN A 78 -4.94 9.93 0.27
C ASN A 78 -3.67 9.97 -0.59
N GLY A 79 -2.78 10.94 -0.35
CA GLY A 79 -1.48 11.01 -1.02
C GLY A 79 -0.62 9.77 -0.73
N LEU A 80 -0.55 9.35 0.54
CA LEU A 80 0.16 8.14 0.93
C LEU A 80 -0.45 6.87 0.30
N SER A 81 -1.78 6.76 0.24
CA SER A 81 -2.45 5.66 -0.46
C SER A 81 -2.14 5.65 -1.95
N PHE A 82 -2.06 6.84 -2.56
CA PHE A 82 -1.71 6.97 -3.96
C PHE A 82 -0.29 6.47 -4.23
N MET A 83 0.68 6.84 -3.38
CA MET A 83 2.07 6.39 -3.51
C MET A 83 2.19 4.87 -3.50
N ILE A 84 1.55 4.19 -2.54
CA ILE A 84 1.57 2.71 -2.49
C ILE A 84 0.95 2.13 -3.76
N ARG A 85 -0.21 2.64 -4.18
CA ARG A 85 -0.92 2.10 -5.34
C ARG A 85 -0.16 2.29 -6.65
N ASP A 86 0.48 3.44 -6.82
CA ASP A 86 1.26 3.76 -8.01
C ASP A 86 2.49 2.86 -8.11
N ASP A 87 3.24 2.75 -7.02
CA ASP A 87 4.41 1.87 -6.91
C ASP A 87 4.02 0.40 -7.13
N ALA A 88 2.92 -0.07 -6.54
CA ALA A 88 2.44 -1.43 -6.72
C ALA A 88 2.06 -1.74 -8.19
N ARG A 89 1.54 -0.75 -8.93
CA ARG A 89 1.24 -0.91 -10.36
C ARG A 89 2.52 -1.07 -11.17
N GLU A 90 3.55 -0.32 -10.85
CA GLU A 90 4.86 -0.45 -11.49
C GLU A 90 5.47 -1.84 -11.23
N ILE A 91 5.41 -2.34 -9.99
CA ILE A 91 5.85 -3.71 -9.66
C ILE A 91 5.11 -4.74 -10.51
N LEU A 92 3.78 -4.62 -10.60
CA LEU A 92 2.96 -5.55 -11.39
C LEU A 92 3.27 -5.48 -12.89
N ALA A 93 3.50 -4.28 -13.44
CA ALA A 93 3.90 -4.10 -14.84
C ALA A 93 5.28 -4.70 -15.14
N GLY A 94 6.21 -4.59 -14.19
CA GLY A 94 7.54 -5.23 -14.27
C GLY A 94 7.46 -6.76 -14.19
N ALA A 95 6.57 -7.29 -13.35
CA ALA A 95 6.37 -8.73 -13.16
C ALA A 95 5.72 -9.43 -14.37
N SER A 96 5.05 -8.69 -15.26
CA SER A 96 4.42 -9.22 -16.48
C SER A 96 5.34 -9.35 -17.70
N LYS A 97 6.63 -8.98 -17.61
CA LYS A 97 7.57 -9.26 -18.70
C LYS A 97 7.93 -10.75 -18.69
N PRO A 98 7.79 -11.46 -19.82
CA PRO A 98 8.17 -12.86 -19.90
C PRO A 98 9.64 -13.01 -19.53
N THR A 99 9.96 -14.05 -18.77
CA THR A 99 11.35 -14.35 -18.45
C THR A 99 12.11 -14.74 -19.72
N PRO A 100 13.44 -14.49 -19.81
CA PRO A 100 14.23 -14.89 -20.99
C PRO A 100 14.11 -16.38 -21.33
N THR A 101 13.77 -17.21 -20.33
CA THR A 101 13.50 -18.64 -20.48
C THR A 101 12.20 -18.91 -21.23
N GLU A 102 11.15 -18.10 -21.00
CA GLU A 102 9.87 -18.20 -21.69
C GLU A 102 9.92 -17.60 -23.11
N GLU A 103 10.68 -16.52 -23.32
CA GLU A 103 10.93 -15.97 -24.66
C GLU A 103 11.70 -16.95 -25.55
N ARG A 104 12.68 -17.68 -25.00
CA ARG A 104 13.40 -18.73 -25.74
C ARG A 104 12.51 -19.92 -26.09
N ALA A 105 11.59 -20.31 -25.21
CA ALA A 105 10.64 -21.38 -25.49
C ALA A 105 9.62 -20.98 -26.57
N ALA A 106 9.19 -19.72 -26.58
CA ALA A 106 8.28 -19.19 -27.60
C ALA A 106 8.94 -18.96 -28.97
N MET A 107 10.26 -18.75 -29.04
CA MET A 107 11.02 -18.62 -30.29
C MET A 107 11.42 -19.95 -30.94
N LEU A 108 11.26 -21.07 -30.24
CA LEU A 108 11.60 -22.42 -30.72
C LEU A 108 10.38 -23.22 -31.21
N CYS A 109 9.19 -22.61 -31.21
CA CYS A 109 7.97 -23.14 -31.83
C CYS A 109 7.64 -22.35 -33.10
#